data_AF-A0A328TGG2-F1
#
_entry.id   AF-A0A328TGG2-F1
#
_cell.length_a   1.000
_cell.length_b   1.000
_cell.length_c   1.000
_cell.angle_alpha   90.00
_cell.angle_beta   90.00
_cell.angle_gamma   90.00
#
_symmetry.space_group_name_H-M   'P 1'
#
loop_
_entity.id
_entity.type
_entity.pdbx_description
1 polymer ?
#
loop_
_entity_poly.entity_id
_entity_poly.type
_entity_poly.pdbx_seq_one_letter_code
_entity_poly.pdbx_strand_id
1 'polypeptide(L)'
;LKGSRGEFAQLYSRVGMALDLEAHKSLSGVDDFNTILASLLPEDDGQSAIRIPGIAEAFLKYSKGNYRRMFKLARGVVRASAIGNQGISVKLIETYAQMLIH
;
A
#
# COMPACT_ATOMS: atom_id res chain seq x y z
N LEU A 1 11.15 -8.73 25.55
CA LEU A 1 12.18 -9.46 24.77
C LEU A 1 13.05 -10.28 25.71
N LYS A 2 12.92 -11.61 25.71
CA LYS A 2 13.63 -12.48 26.66
C LYS A 2 14.80 -13.15 25.93
N GLY A 3 15.91 -12.41 25.83
CA GLY A 3 17.20 -13.02 25.51
C GLY A 3 17.66 -13.86 26.69
N SER A 4 18.48 -14.89 26.45
CA SER A 4 18.89 -15.88 27.47
C SER A 4 19.47 -15.27 28.74
N ARG A 5 20.01 -14.04 28.67
CA ARG A 5 20.62 -13.31 29.81
C ARG A 5 20.29 -11.82 29.87
N GLY A 6 19.18 -11.37 29.27
CA GLY A 6 18.82 -9.95 29.29
C GLY A 6 19.68 -9.04 28.39
N GLU A 7 20.51 -9.61 27.52
CA GLU A 7 21.40 -8.91 26.57
C GLU A 7 20.64 -7.90 25.68
N PHE A 8 19.41 -8.24 25.29
CA PHE A 8 18.58 -7.31 24.53
C PHE A 8 18.20 -6.08 25.37
N ALA A 9 17.95 -6.20 26.68
CA ALA A 9 17.64 -5.03 27.52
C ALA A 9 18.82 -4.06 27.60
N GLN A 10 20.06 -4.57 27.61
CA GLN A 10 21.28 -3.75 27.59
C GLN A 10 21.51 -3.04 26.24
N LEU A 11 21.12 -3.68 25.13
CA LEU A 11 21.19 -3.05 23.81
C LEU A 11 20.12 -1.97 23.65
N TYR A 12 18.88 -2.23 24.09
CA TYR A 12 17.79 -1.26 24.05
C TYR A 12 17.98 -0.09 25.03
N SER A 13 18.67 -0.27 26.17
CA SER A 13 18.97 0.83 27.09
C SER A 13 19.98 1.85 26.53
N ARG A 14 20.74 1.47 25.51
CA ARG A 14 21.70 2.34 24.81
C ARG A 14 21.10 3.06 23.61
N VAL A 15 19.84 2.79 23.26
CA VAL A 15 19.14 3.48 22.18
C VAL A 15 18.78 4.88 22.65
N GLY A 16 19.39 5.91 22.06
CA GLY A 16 19.13 7.31 22.41
C GLY A 16 17.74 7.82 21.97
N MET A 17 17.11 7.17 20.98
CA MET A 17 15.76 7.47 20.53
C MET A 17 15.11 6.23 19.91
N ALA A 18 13.92 5.87 20.40
CA ALA A 18 13.07 4.86 19.79
C ALA A 18 11.92 5.57 19.05
N LEU A 19 11.82 5.35 17.74
CA LEU A 19 10.73 5.88 16.93
C LEU A 19 9.67 4.81 16.74
N ASP A 20 8.50 5.05 17.30
CA ASP A 20 7.34 4.18 17.11
C ASP A 20 6.62 4.54 15.80
N LEU A 21 6.87 3.74 14.77
CA LEU A 21 6.26 3.92 13.46
C LEU A 21 4.77 3.54 13.45
N GLU A 22 4.29 2.71 14.40
CA GLU A 22 2.87 2.36 14.48
C GLU A 22 2.04 3.54 14.98
N ALA A 23 2.56 4.28 15.96
CA ALA A 23 1.94 5.52 16.43
C ALA A 23 1.74 6.51 15.27
N HIS A 24 2.76 6.70 14.43
CA HIS A 24 2.68 7.58 13.25
C HIS A 24 1.74 7.05 12.15
N LYS A 25 1.73 5.74 11.93
CA LYS A 25 0.86 5.11 10.93
C LYS A 25 -0.62 5.33 11.21
N SER A 26 -1.02 5.42 12.48
CA SER A 26 -2.42 5.67 12.86
C SER A 26 -2.89 7.07 12.49
N LEU A 27 -1.98 8.05 12.40
CA LEU A 27 -2.28 9.46 12.15
C LEU A 27 -2.45 9.79 10.66
N SER A 28 -1.64 9.17 9.79
CA SER A 28 -1.56 9.50 8.34
C SER A 28 -1.91 8.32 7.43
N GLY A 29 -2.43 7.22 7.97
CA GLY A 29 -2.50 5.94 7.24
C GLY A 29 -3.25 5.98 5.90
N VAL A 30 -4.30 6.81 5.78
CA VAL A 30 -5.05 6.96 4.52
C VAL A 30 -4.35 7.92 3.55
N ASP A 31 -3.79 9.02 4.05
CA ASP A 31 -3.10 10.02 3.23
C ASP A 31 -1.78 9.46 2.67
N ASP A 32 -1.02 8.75 3.49
CA ASP A 32 0.18 8.01 3.07
C ASP A 32 -0.17 6.96 2.03
N PHE A 33 -1.27 6.22 2.24
CA PHE A 33 -1.76 5.23 1.29
C PHE A 33 -2.08 5.85 -0.07
N ASN A 34 -2.85 6.94 -0.07
CA ASN A 34 -3.23 7.63 -1.30
C ASN A 34 -2.02 8.24 -2.01
N THR A 35 -1.09 8.83 -1.26
CA THR A 35 0.15 9.41 -1.81
C THR A 35 1.02 8.34 -2.47
N ILE A 36 1.22 7.21 -1.79
CA ILE A 36 2.00 6.10 -2.36
C ILE A 36 1.27 5.50 -3.56
N LEU A 37 -0.05 5.27 -3.47
CA LEU A 37 -0.83 4.75 -4.58
C LEU A 37 -0.76 5.66 -5.82
N ALA A 38 -0.87 6.97 -5.65
CA ALA A 38 -0.77 7.94 -6.73
C ALA A 38 0.58 7.82 -7.48
N SER A 39 1.68 7.59 -6.76
CA SER A 39 3.00 7.39 -7.38
C SER A 39 3.17 6.06 -8.14
N LEU A 40 2.27 5.09 -7.93
CA LEU A 40 2.30 3.79 -8.60
C LEU A 40 1.40 3.71 -9.83
N LEU A 41 0.41 4.59 -9.92
CA LEU A 41 -0.55 4.62 -11.02
C LEU A 41 -0.03 5.55 -12.14
N PRO A 42 -0.28 5.20 -13.41
CA PRO A 42 0.07 6.08 -14.52
C PRO A 42 -0.74 7.38 -14.46
N GLU A 43 -0.09 8.47 -14.84
CA GLU A 43 -0.75 9.73 -15.16
C GLU A 43 -1.25 9.64 -16.60
N ASP A 44 -2.55 9.71 -16.82
CA ASP A 44 -3.14 9.79 -18.17
C ASP A 44 -3.72 11.20 -18.34
N ASP A 45 -3.31 11.90 -19.40
CA ASP A 45 -3.67 13.31 -19.64
C ASP A 45 -3.43 14.27 -18.45
N GLY A 46 -2.37 14.01 -17.66
CA GLY A 46 -2.02 14.81 -16.48
C GLY A 46 -2.95 14.62 -15.28
N GLN A 47 -3.77 13.57 -15.30
CA GLN A 47 -4.57 13.16 -14.15
C GLN A 47 -4.25 11.72 -13.75
N SER A 48 -3.75 11.57 -12.53
CA SER A 48 -3.59 10.26 -11.89
C SER A 48 -4.92 9.51 -11.86
N ALA A 49 -4.90 8.22 -12.22
CA ALA A 49 -6.06 7.34 -12.14
C ALA A 49 -6.68 7.27 -10.73
N ILE A 50 -5.95 7.66 -9.68
CA ILE A 50 -6.49 7.75 -8.32
C ILE A 50 -7.63 8.77 -8.18
N ARG A 51 -7.70 9.78 -9.06
CA ARG A 51 -8.75 10.81 -9.05
C ARG A 51 -10.11 10.28 -9.52
N ILE A 52 -10.12 9.11 -10.17
CA ILE A 52 -11.36 8.44 -10.57
C ILE A 52 -12.08 7.97 -9.30
N PRO A 53 -13.34 8.38 -9.08
CA PRO A 53 -14.10 7.97 -7.89
C PRO A 53 -14.12 6.46 -7.69
N GLY A 54 -13.87 6.02 -6.45
CA GLY A 54 -13.91 4.61 -6.06
C GLY A 54 -12.62 3.81 -6.34
N ILE A 55 -11.64 4.34 -7.10
CA ILE A 55 -10.37 3.64 -7.33
C ILE A 55 -9.56 3.52 -6.04
N ALA A 56 -9.35 4.62 -5.32
CA ALA A 56 -8.61 4.62 -4.06
C ALA A 56 -9.25 3.67 -3.03
N GLU A 57 -10.58 3.71 -2.90
CA GLU A 57 -11.36 2.85 -2.00
C GLU A 57 -11.24 1.37 -2.38
N ALA A 58 -11.30 1.04 -3.68
CA ALA A 58 -11.12 -0.32 -4.15
C ALA A 58 -9.72 -0.85 -3.80
N PHE A 59 -8.68 -0.06 -4.05
CA PHE A 59 -7.31 -0.44 -3.67
C PHE A 59 -7.17 -0.63 -2.16
N LEU A 60 -7.74 0.26 -1.34
CA LEU A 60 -7.69 0.15 0.11
C LEU A 60 -8.42 -1.12 0.60
N LYS A 61 -9.63 -1.39 0.08
CA LYS A 61 -10.44 -2.56 0.39
C LYS A 61 -9.71 -3.87 0.06
N TYR A 62 -9.20 -4.01 -1.17
CA TYR A 62 -8.58 -5.25 -1.62
C TYR A 62 -7.13 -5.43 -1.17
N SER A 63 -6.45 -4.36 -0.75
CA SER A 63 -5.13 -4.42 -0.10
C SER A 63 -5.20 -4.65 1.42
N LYS A 64 -6.36 -4.46 2.05
CA LYS A 64 -6.57 -4.58 3.51
C LYS A 64 -5.60 -3.71 4.33
N GLY A 65 -5.23 -2.53 3.80
CA GLY A 65 -4.26 -1.64 4.43
C GLY A 65 -2.81 -2.17 4.46
N ASN A 66 -2.51 -3.23 3.71
CA ASN A 66 -1.16 -3.77 3.57
C ASN A 66 -0.46 -3.21 2.32
N TYR A 67 0.54 -2.36 2.53
CA TYR A 67 1.31 -1.71 1.47
C TYR A 67 1.98 -2.69 0.49
N ARG A 68 2.46 -3.84 0.97
CA ARG A 68 3.04 -4.87 0.08
C ARG A 68 1.99 -5.47 -0.84
N ARG A 69 0.77 -5.70 -0.33
CA ARG A 69 -0.36 -6.20 -1.11
C ARG A 69 -0.85 -5.14 -2.09
N MET A 70 -0.99 -3.89 -1.65
CA MET A 70 -1.31 -2.74 -2.50
C MET A 70 -0.34 -2.64 -3.68
N PHE A 71 0.97 -2.71 -3.42
CA PHE A 71 1.98 -2.59 -4.47
C PHE A 71 1.88 -3.70 -5.53
N LYS A 72 1.65 -4.95 -5.11
CA LYS A 72 1.43 -6.06 -6.03
C LYS A 72 0.15 -5.87 -6.86
N LEU A 73 -0.93 -5.44 -6.21
CA LEU A 73 -2.21 -5.18 -6.86
C LEU A 73 -2.09 -4.05 -7.89
N ALA A 74 -1.51 -2.91 -7.51
CA ALA A 74 -1.34 -1.75 -8.38
C ALA A 74 -0.52 -2.11 -9.62
N ARG A 75 0.66 -2.74 -9.46
CA ARG A 75 1.46 -3.18 -10.62
C ARG A 75 0.70 -4.15 -11.53
N GLY A 76 -0.04 -5.07 -10.94
CA GLY A 76 -0.81 -6.06 -11.67
C GLY A 76 -1.94 -5.42 -12.50
N VAL A 77 -2.67 -4.50 -11.88
CA VAL A 77 -3.74 -3.73 -12.52
C VAL A 77 -3.21 -2.84 -13.63
N VAL A 78 -2.11 -2.09 -13.40
CA VAL A 78 -1.47 -1.27 -14.43
C VAL A 78 -1.05 -2.11 -15.64
N ARG A 79 -0.46 -3.28 -15.39
CA ARG A 79 -0.08 -4.20 -16.47
C ARG A 79 -1.31 -4.75 -17.22
N ALA A 80 -2.35 -5.16 -16.50
CA ALA A 80 -3.57 -5.70 -17.11
C ALA A 80 -4.33 -4.64 -17.91
N SER A 81 -4.31 -3.39 -17.44
CA SER A 81 -4.83 -2.21 -18.14
C SER A 81 -4.09 -1.99 -19.46
N ALA A 82 -2.76 -1.97 -19.43
CA ALA A 82 -1.93 -1.82 -20.63
C ALA A 82 -2.13 -2.96 -21.66
N ILE A 83 -2.19 -4.21 -21.21
CA ILE A 83 -2.41 -5.37 -22.11
C ILE A 83 -3.80 -5.33 -22.75
N GLY A 84 -4.83 -5.00 -21.96
CA GLY A 84 -6.21 -4.94 -22.44
C GLY A 84 -6.55 -3.66 -23.20
N ASN A 85 -5.61 -2.72 -23.33
CA ASN A 85 -5.83 -1.36 -23.80
C ASN A 85 -7.10 -0.72 -23.21
N GLN A 86 -7.31 -1.00 -21.92
CA GLN A 86 -8.48 -0.56 -21.15
C GLN A 86 -7.96 0.24 -19.97
N GLY A 87 -8.55 1.40 -19.69
CA GLY A 87 -8.17 2.21 -18.53
C GLY A 87 -8.33 1.45 -17.20
N ILE A 88 -7.79 2.03 -16.13
CA ILE A 88 -7.95 1.47 -14.78
C ILE A 88 -9.39 1.68 -14.32
N SER A 89 -10.05 0.61 -13.88
CA SER A 89 -11.42 0.64 -13.35
C SER A 89 -11.56 -0.18 -12.08
N VAL A 90 -12.59 0.11 -11.27
CA VAL A 90 -12.89 -0.63 -10.04
C VAL A 90 -13.06 -2.13 -10.29
N LYS A 91 -13.74 -2.49 -11.39
CA LYS A 91 -13.96 -3.88 -11.78
C LYS A 91 -12.65 -4.60 -12.10
N LEU A 92 -11.71 -3.92 -12.77
CA LEU A 92 -10.39 -4.49 -13.06
C LEU A 92 -9.60 -4.76 -11.77
N ILE A 93 -9.65 -3.83 -10.81
CA ILE A 93 -9.01 -3.97 -9.49
C ILE A 93 -9.59 -5.17 -8.75
N GLU A 94 -10.92 -5.29 -8.69
CA GLU A 94 -11.60 -6.42 -8.05
C GLU A 94 -11.22 -7.75 -8.70
N THR A 95 -11.27 -7.81 -10.03
CA THR A 95 -10.95 -9.04 -10.77
C THR A 95 -9.50 -9.48 -10.52
N TYR A 96 -8.56 -8.52 -10.52
CA TYR A 96 -7.15 -8.82 -10.23
C TYR A 96 -6.92 -9.20 -8.77
N ALA A 97 -7.67 -8.61 -7.83
CA ALA A 97 -7.58 -8.93 -6.42
C ALA A 97 -7.98 -10.38 -6.11
N GLN A 98 -8.89 -10.97 -6.89
CA GLN A 98 -9.27 -12.39 -6.78
C GLN A 98 -8.16 -13.33 -7.25
N MET A 99 -7.30 -12.89 -8.18
CA MET A 99 -6.16 -13.69 -8.68
C MET A 99 -4.93 -13.61 -7.79
N LEU A 100 -4.85 -12.61 -6.90
CA LEU A 100 -3.76 -12.47 -5.95
C LEU A 100 -3.86 -13.53 -4.86
N ILE A 101 -2.89 -14.45 -4.88
CA ILE A 101 -2.73 -15.49 -3.84
C ILE A 101 -2.76 -14.83 -2.47
N HIS A 102 -3.63 -15.34 -1.61
CA HIS A 102 -3.93 -14.79 -0.29
C HIS A 102 -2.87 -15.15 0.75
#